data_AF-A0A1I7K936-F1
#
_entry.id   AF-A0A1I7K936-F1
#
_cell.length_a   1.000
_cell.length_b   1.000
_cell.length_c   1.000
_cell.angle_alpha   90.00
_cell.angle_beta   90.00
_cell.angle_gamma   90.00
#
_symmetry.space_group_name_H-M   'P 1'
#
loop_
_entity.id
_entity.type
_entity.pdbx_description
1 polymer ?
#
loop_
_entity_poly.entity_id
_entity_poly.type
_entity_poly.pdbx_seq_one_letter_code
_entity_poly.pdbx_strand_id
1 'polypeptide(L)'
;MNNGRELIHAALQWHAAHARRRTIGAEKRRLDKEIKAEGFGMLFSGARAQEGDVARALTEAKRKELAALRLLAKACAQQRSRLDVADVIDLDSAVTLLPGVD
;
A
#
# COMPACT_ATOMS: atom_id res chain seq x y z
N MET A 1 8.57 27.51 -4.12
CA MET A 1 7.24 26.88 -4.25
C MET A 1 7.24 25.45 -4.86
N ASN A 2 8.39 24.74 -4.92
CA ASN A 2 8.45 23.39 -5.54
C ASN A 2 8.09 22.22 -4.60
N ASN A 3 8.25 22.37 -3.28
CA ASN A 3 8.09 21.26 -2.33
C ASN A 3 6.66 20.71 -2.24
N GLY A 4 5.63 21.54 -2.43
CA GLY A 4 4.25 21.07 -2.44
C GLY A 4 3.95 20.14 -3.63
N ARG A 5 4.53 20.44 -4.80
CA ARG A 5 4.44 19.55 -5.98
C ARG A 5 5.20 18.25 -5.75
N GLU A 6 6.36 18.30 -5.09
CA GLU A 6 7.15 17.11 -4.74
C GLU A 6 6.41 16.22 -3.73
N LEU A 7 5.74 16.80 -2.72
CA LEU A 7 4.92 16.05 -1.77
C LEU A 7 3.73 15.37 -2.46
N ILE A 8 2.96 16.12 -3.25
CA ILE A 8 1.81 15.58 -3.98
C ILE A 8 2.25 14.45 -4.92
N HIS A 9 3.35 14.65 -5.65
CA HIS A 9 3.90 13.65 -6.54
C HIS A 9 4.34 12.38 -5.78
N ALA A 10 5.06 12.52 -4.66
CA ALA A 10 5.45 11.39 -3.83
C ALA A 10 4.24 10.64 -3.24
N ALA A 11 3.20 11.37 -2.85
CA ALA A 11 1.95 10.79 -2.33
C ALA A 11 1.21 9.99 -3.41
N LEU A 12 1.09 10.54 -4.63
CA LEU A 12 0.49 9.85 -5.77
C LEU A 12 1.29 8.60 -6.16
N GLN A 13 2.63 8.69 -6.16
CA GLN A 13 3.51 7.55 -6.43
C GLN A 13 3.33 6.43 -5.40
N TRP A 14 3.29 6.78 -4.11
CA TRP A 14 3.03 5.80 -3.05
C TRP A 14 1.64 5.18 -3.20
N HIS A 15 0.60 5.99 -3.42
CA HIS A 15 -0.76 5.50 -3.59
C HIS A 15 -0.88 4.53 -4.78
N ALA A 16 -0.28 4.87 -5.92
CA ALA A 16 -0.26 3.99 -7.09
C ALA A 16 0.46 2.65 -6.81
N ALA A 17 1.59 2.69 -6.10
CA ALA A 17 2.31 1.48 -5.70
C ALA A 17 1.52 0.63 -4.70
N HIS A 18 0.87 1.27 -3.72
CA HIS A 18 0.01 0.63 -2.74
C HIS A 18 -1.19 -0.07 -3.40
N ALA A 19 -1.88 0.63 -4.31
CA ALA A 19 -3.01 0.08 -5.06
C ALA A 19 -2.59 -1.15 -5.87
N ARG A 20 -1.46 -1.07 -6.59
CA ARG A 20 -0.92 -2.22 -7.34
C ARG A 20 -0.62 -3.42 -6.44
N ARG A 21 0.03 -3.20 -5.29
CA ARG A 21 0.28 -4.28 -4.32
C ARG A 21 -1.02 -4.89 -3.80
N ARG A 22 -2.04 -4.06 -3.51
CA ARG A 22 -3.35 -4.52 -3.03
C ARG A 22 -4.01 -5.45 -4.06
N THR A 23 -3.98 -5.09 -5.34
CA THR A 23 -4.51 -5.92 -6.44
C THR A 23 -3.78 -7.26 -6.53
N ILE A 24 -2.45 -7.25 -6.61
CA ILE A 24 -1.65 -8.49 -6.69
C ILE A 24 -1.87 -9.36 -5.44
N GLY A 25 -1.96 -8.73 -4.26
CA GLY A 25 -2.23 -9.45 -3.02
C GLY A 25 -3.63 -10.05 -2.95
N ALA A 26 -4.63 -9.43 -3.60
CA ALA A 26 -5.96 -10.00 -3.73
C ALA A 26 -5.94 -11.25 -4.61
N GLU A 27 -5.21 -11.20 -5.72
CA GLU A 27 -5.03 -12.34 -6.61
C GLU A 27 -4.31 -13.50 -5.91
N LYS A 28 -3.24 -13.22 -5.16
CA LYS A 28 -2.58 -14.24 -4.34
C LYS A 28 -3.58 -14.92 -3.39
N ARG A 29 -4.40 -14.14 -2.67
CA ARG A 29 -5.40 -14.70 -1.76
C ARG A 29 -6.48 -15.51 -2.48
N ARG A 30 -6.82 -15.15 -3.71
CA ARG A 30 -7.74 -15.93 -4.56
C ARG A 30 -7.12 -17.29 -4.88
N LEU A 31 -5.88 -17.31 -5.36
CA LEU A 31 -5.12 -18.54 -5.66
C LEU A 31 -4.90 -19.40 -4.42
N ASP A 32 -4.51 -18.81 -3.28
CA ASP A 32 -4.32 -19.54 -2.02
C ASP A 32 -5.62 -20.28 -1.60
N LYS A 33 -6.80 -19.69 -1.83
CA LYS A 33 -8.09 -20.33 -1.55
C LYS A 33 -8.41 -21.46 -2.53
N GLU A 34 -8.13 -21.25 -3.81
CA GLU A 34 -8.33 -22.24 -4.87
C GLU A 34 -7.49 -23.49 -4.61
N ILE A 35 -6.18 -23.31 -4.36
CA ILE A 35 -5.25 -24.39 -4.01
C ILE A 35 -5.69 -25.12 -2.74
N LYS A 36 -6.19 -24.40 -1.73
CA LYS A 36 -6.70 -25.02 -0.50
C LYS A 36 -7.95 -25.86 -0.74
N ALA A 37 -8.83 -25.44 -1.65
CA ALA A 37 -10.05 -26.18 -2.01
C ALA A 37 -9.75 -27.44 -2.84
N GLU A 38 -8.67 -27.41 -3.64
CA GLU A 38 -8.26 -28.50 -4.54
C GLU A 38 -7.72 -29.76 -3.82
N GLY A 39 -7.23 -29.65 -2.57
CA GLY A 39 -6.79 -30.80 -1.77
C GLY A 39 -5.42 -31.40 -2.16
N PHE A 40 -5.16 -32.66 -1.75
CA PHE A 40 -3.81 -33.26 -1.71
C PHE A 40 -3.26 -33.78 -3.06
N GLY A 41 -3.98 -33.63 -4.18
CA GLY A 41 -3.67 -34.30 -5.45
C GLY A 41 -3.03 -33.46 -6.57
N MET A 42 -2.64 -32.21 -6.33
CA MET A 42 -2.66 -31.18 -7.40
C MET A 42 -1.30 -30.55 -7.71
N LEU A 43 -0.24 -31.35 -7.85
CA LEU A 43 1.07 -30.85 -8.31
C LEU A 43 1.02 -30.14 -9.67
N PHE A 44 -0.02 -30.37 -10.47
CA PHE A 44 -0.20 -29.85 -11.84
C PHE A 44 -1.39 -28.89 -12.00
N SER A 45 -1.97 -28.36 -10.93
CA SER A 45 -3.08 -27.39 -11.09
C SER A 45 -2.59 -26.05 -11.64
N GLY A 46 -3.43 -25.41 -12.46
CA GLY A 46 -3.13 -24.09 -13.01
C GLY A 46 -2.92 -23.03 -11.91
N ALA A 47 -3.65 -23.15 -10.79
CA ALA A 47 -3.50 -22.26 -9.64
C ALA A 47 -2.13 -22.40 -8.96
N ARG A 48 -1.64 -23.63 -8.77
CA ARG A 48 -0.28 -23.91 -8.27
C ARG A 48 0.81 -23.38 -9.20
N ALA A 49 0.63 -23.52 -10.52
CA ALA A 49 1.57 -22.99 -11.49
C ALA A 49 1.69 -21.46 -11.42
N GLN A 50 0.57 -20.76 -11.20
CA GLN A 50 0.52 -19.30 -11.12
C GLN A 50 0.94 -18.74 -9.75
N GLU A 51 0.83 -19.53 -8.67
CA GLU A 51 1.13 -19.09 -7.30
C GLU A 51 2.54 -18.49 -7.17
N GLY A 52 3.55 -19.17 -7.72
CA GLY A 52 4.94 -18.74 -7.66
C GLY A 52 5.18 -17.40 -8.35
N ASP A 53 4.58 -17.19 -9.52
CA ASP A 53 4.69 -15.95 -10.28
C ASP A 53 3.99 -14.79 -9.58
N VAL A 54 2.79 -15.02 -9.03
CA VAL A 54 2.06 -14.01 -8.28
C VAL A 54 2.79 -13.66 -6.97
N ALA A 55 3.39 -14.64 -6.29
CA ALA A 55 4.21 -14.40 -5.09
C ALA A 55 5.46 -13.56 -5.41
N ARG A 56 6.12 -13.83 -6.54
CA ARG A 56 7.26 -13.03 -7.03
C ARG A 56 6.83 -11.60 -7.35
N ALA A 57 5.74 -11.43 -8.11
CA ALA A 57 5.18 -10.13 -8.44
C ALA A 57 4.77 -9.33 -7.19
N LEU A 58 4.21 -10.00 -6.18
CA LEU A 58 3.84 -9.37 -4.91
C LEU A 58 5.08 -8.86 -4.15
N THR A 59 6.17 -9.63 -4.17
CA THR A 59 7.44 -9.25 -3.54
C THR A 59 8.02 -8.01 -4.21
N GLU A 60 8.02 -7.97 -5.54
CA GLU A 60 8.48 -6.80 -6.29
C GLU A 60 7.61 -5.57 -6.01
N ALA A 61 6.27 -5.74 -5.99
CA ALA A 61 5.33 -4.67 -5.67
C ALA A 61 5.55 -4.10 -4.26
N LYS A 62 5.80 -4.95 -3.26
CA LYS A 62 6.16 -4.53 -1.89
C LYS A 62 7.44 -3.70 -1.86
N ARG A 63 8.48 -4.10 -2.61
CA ARG A 63 9.74 -3.34 -2.69
C ARG A 63 9.51 -1.95 -3.30
N LYS A 64 8.73 -1.85 -4.37
CA LYS A 64 8.37 -0.58 -5.02
C LYS A 64 7.53 0.32 -4.10
N GLU A 65 6.55 -0.24 -3.40
CA GLU A 65 5.76 0.49 -2.40
C GLU A 65 6.64 1.03 -1.28
N LEU A 66 7.56 0.24 -0.74
CA LEU A 66 8.48 0.67 0.32
C LEU A 66 9.41 1.78 -0.16
N ALA A 67 9.92 1.70 -1.39
CA ALA A 67 10.74 2.76 -1.97
C ALA A 67 9.94 4.07 -2.11
N ALA A 68 8.70 4.00 -2.62
CA ALA A 68 7.82 5.15 -2.72
C ALA A 68 7.44 5.73 -1.35
N LEU A 69 7.21 4.87 -0.35
CA LEU A 69 6.93 5.29 1.02
C LEU A 69 8.11 6.06 1.63
N ARG A 70 9.34 5.62 1.39
CA ARG A 70 10.55 6.34 1.85
C ARG A 70 10.67 7.72 1.19
N LEU A 71 10.36 7.83 -0.10
CA LEU A 71 10.33 9.11 -0.80
C LEU A 71 9.25 10.04 -0.22
N LEU A 72 8.06 9.52 0.02
CA LEU A 72 6.97 10.26 0.66
C LEU A 72 7.37 10.72 2.06
N ALA A 73 7.93 9.84 2.90
CA ALA A 73 8.38 10.19 4.24
C ALA A 73 9.45 11.30 4.21
N LYS A 74 10.38 11.26 3.25
CA LYS A 74 11.39 12.32 3.05
C LYS A 74 10.73 13.65 2.67
N ALA A 75 9.78 13.64 1.74
CA ALA A 75 9.05 14.84 1.33
C ALA A 75 8.24 15.43 2.50
N CYS A 76 7.55 14.58 3.28
CA CYS A 76 6.85 14.97 4.49
C CYS A 76 7.80 15.62 5.52
N ALA A 77 8.97 15.03 5.76
CA ALA A 77 9.95 15.57 6.70
C ALA A 77 10.48 16.95 6.27
N GLN A 78 10.74 17.14 4.97
CA GLN A 78 11.17 18.42 4.40
C GLN A 78 10.09 19.51 4.47
N GLN A 79 8.82 19.13 4.45
CA GLN A 79 7.71 20.06 4.61
C GLN A 79 7.46 20.37 6.09
N ARG A 80 7.61 19.37 6.97
CA ARG A 80 7.46 19.53 8.42
C ARG A 80 8.50 20.44 9.05
N SER A 81 9.74 20.46 8.56
CA SER A 81 10.77 21.40 9.03
C SER A 81 10.50 22.87 8.68
N ARG A 82 9.41 23.16 7.96
CA ARG A 82 8.97 24.51 7.57
C ARG A 82 7.60 24.89 8.13
N LEU A 83 6.93 23.97 8.82
CA LEU A 83 5.72 24.27 9.57
C LEU A 83 6.17 24.86 10.91
N ASP A 84 5.75 26.08 11.22
CA ASP A 84 5.89 26.60 12.58
C ASP A 84 4.98 25.78 13.50
N VAL A 85 5.27 25.69 14.81
CA VAL A 85 4.50 24.85 15.75
C VAL A 85 2.99 25.20 15.74
N ALA A 86 2.65 26.42 15.32
CA ALA A 86 1.27 26.89 15.14
C ALA A 86 0.52 26.27 13.93
N ASP A 87 1.22 25.71 12.93
CA ASP A 87 0.61 25.13 11.72
C ASP A 87 0.41 23.60 11.82
N VAL A 88 0.86 22.99 12.92
CA VAL A 88 0.55 21.59 13.23
C VAL A 88 -0.86 21.55 13.79
N ILE A 89 -1.83 21.20 12.95
CA ILE A 89 -3.17 20.86 13.42
C ILE A 89 -3.00 19.68 14.37
N ASP A 90 -3.14 19.96 15.66
CA ASP A 90 -3.07 18.96 16.72
C ASP A 90 -4.30 18.06 16.59
N LEU A 91 -4.11 16.93 15.93
CA LEU A 91 -5.17 15.93 15.69
C LEU A 91 -5.53 15.16 16.98
N ASP A 92 -5.09 15.65 18.15
CA ASP A 92 -5.49 15.18 19.47
C ASP A 92 -6.75 15.89 19.99
N SER A 93 -7.23 16.93 19.30
CA SER A 93 -8.52 17.56 19.61
C SER A 93 -9.68 16.79 18.94
N ALA A 94 -10.08 15.70 19.59
CA ALA A 94 -11.38 15.04 19.45
C ALA A 94 -11.81 14.68 18.02
N VAL A 95 -11.30 13.56 17.50
CA VAL A 95 -12.06 12.78 16.51
C VAL A 95 -13.29 12.22 17.21
N THR A 96 -14.38 12.99 17.26
CA THR A 96 -15.71 12.43 17.51
C THR A 96 -16.06 11.59 16.29
N LEU A 97 -15.78 10.29 16.36
CA LEU A 97 -16.35 9.30 15.45
C LEU A 97 -17.86 9.41 15.59
N LEU A 98 -18.52 10.03 14.62
CA LEU A 98 -19.98 10.02 14.55
C LEU A 98 -20.41 8.55 14.44
N PRO A 99 -21.28 8.05 15.33
CA PRO A 99 -21.79 6.69 15.22
C PRO A 99 -22.53 6.58 13.88
N GLY A 100 -22.22 5.53 13.14
CA GLY A 100 -22.90 5.21 11.88
C GLY A 100 -24.40 5.17 12.11
N VAL A 101 -25.14 5.88 11.28
CA VAL A 101 -26.59 5.79 11.21
C VAL A 101 -26.91 4.45 10.52
N ASP A 102 -27.81 3.71 11.15
CA ASP A 102 -28.25 2.33 10.86
C ASP A 102 -28.44 1.98 9.37
#